data_AF-C7J9W3-F1
#
_entry.id   AF-C7J9W3-F1
#
_cell.length_a   1.000
_cell.length_b   1.000
_cell.length_c   1.000
_cell.angle_alpha   90.00
_cell.angle_beta   90.00
_cell.angle_gamma   90.00
#
_symmetry.space_group_name_H-M   'P 1'
#
loop_
_entity.id
_entity.type
_entity.pdbx_description
1 polymer ?
#
loop_
_entity_poly.entity_id
_entity_poly.type
_entity_poly.pdbx_seq_one_letter_code
_entity_poly.pdbx_strand_id
1 'polypeptide(L)'
;MVPQSKIINILSSPIIFSKHKHLMFNWTNKYHTYVRVEQSVYALLRTRDMAISRYREYGIPVDWLSDSGVVGKIKLASVQLAKKYMNRVATELDALQGTEKEPNREFLLLQGVRFAFRVHQFAGGFDEESMKAFEELRSKMCTTQTSAPQIS
;
A
#
# COMPACT_ATOMS: atom_id res chain seq x y z
N MET A 1 -2.17 -23.90 -19.53
CA MET A 1 -3.03 -22.68 -19.48
C MET A 1 -4.35 -23.07 -18.84
N VAL A 2 -4.62 -22.60 -17.62
CA VAL A 2 -5.91 -22.86 -16.96
C VAL A 2 -6.93 -21.90 -17.57
N PRO A 3 -8.07 -22.40 -18.11
CA PRO A 3 -9.05 -21.55 -18.77
C PRO A 3 -9.69 -20.59 -17.77
N GLN A 4 -9.85 -19.32 -18.16
CA GLN A 4 -10.39 -18.24 -17.33
C GLN A 4 -11.76 -18.56 -16.71
N SER A 5 -12.52 -19.49 -17.29
CA SER A 5 -13.79 -19.99 -16.74
C SER A 5 -13.64 -20.74 -15.41
N LYS A 6 -12.49 -21.38 -15.14
CA LYS A 6 -12.25 -22.06 -13.84
C LYS A 6 -11.96 -21.06 -12.71
N ILE A 7 -11.35 -19.92 -13.00
CA ILE A 7 -11.06 -18.87 -12.01
C ILE A 7 -12.36 -18.16 -11.59
N ILE A 8 -13.28 -17.95 -12.52
CA ILE A 8 -14.58 -17.32 -12.26
C ILE A 8 -15.47 -18.22 -11.38
N ASN A 9 -15.44 -19.55 -11.56
CA ASN A 9 -16.26 -20.47 -10.76
C ASN A 9 -15.76 -20.62 -9.31
N ILE A 10 -14.46 -20.49 -9.06
CA ILE A 10 -13.92 -20.48 -7.68
C ILE A 10 -14.34 -19.20 -6.93
N LEU A 11 -14.50 -18.09 -7.66
CA LEU A 11 -14.99 -16.82 -7.12
C LEU A 11 -16.51 -16.76 -6.92
N SER A 12 -17.27 -17.76 -7.39
CA SER A 12 -18.75 -17.83 -7.27
C SER A 12 -19.24 -18.72 -6.11
N SER A 13 -18.37 -19.34 -5.32
CA SER A 13 -18.79 -20.19 -4.19
C SER A 13 -19.30 -19.36 -2.99
N PRO A 14 -20.57 -19.48 -2.57
CA PRO A 14 -21.21 -18.59 -1.58
C PRO A 14 -20.61 -18.63 -0.18
N ILE A 15 -19.90 -19.69 0.18
CA ILE A 15 -19.48 -19.99 1.56
C ILE A 15 -18.20 -19.21 1.96
N ILE A 16 -17.40 -18.74 1.00
CA ILE A 16 -16.16 -17.97 1.26
C ILE A 16 -16.42 -16.44 1.27
N PHE A 17 -17.62 -16.01 0.91
CA PHE A 17 -17.84 -14.72 0.24
C PHE A 17 -18.31 -13.55 1.12
N SER A 18 -18.59 -13.76 2.41
CA SER A 18 -19.24 -12.73 3.24
C SER A 18 -18.25 -11.75 3.94
N LYS A 19 -17.21 -12.24 4.63
CA LYS A 19 -16.20 -11.36 5.26
C LYS A 19 -15.24 -10.71 4.26
N HIS A 20 -14.91 -11.41 3.16
CA HIS A 20 -13.92 -10.93 2.20
C HIS A 20 -14.43 -9.80 1.28
N LYS A 21 -15.73 -9.77 0.96
CA LYS A 21 -16.32 -8.65 0.20
C LYS A 21 -16.19 -7.33 0.95
N HIS A 22 -16.45 -7.36 2.25
CA HIS A 22 -16.33 -6.19 3.11
C HIS A 22 -14.87 -5.74 3.25
N LEU A 23 -13.93 -6.67 3.44
CA LEU A 23 -12.49 -6.34 3.49
C LEU A 23 -12.00 -5.74 2.17
N MET A 24 -12.36 -6.33 1.03
CA MET A 24 -12.04 -5.82 -0.31
C MET A 24 -12.65 -4.44 -0.59
N PHE A 25 -13.92 -4.23 -0.22
CA PHE A 25 -14.60 -2.95 -0.42
C PHE A 25 -14.01 -1.82 0.45
N ASN A 26 -13.70 -2.10 1.71
CA ASN A 26 -13.01 -1.14 2.56
C ASN A 26 -11.61 -0.83 2.04
N TRP A 27 -10.93 -1.84 1.51
CA TRP A 27 -9.61 -1.71 0.91
C TRP A 27 -9.62 -0.83 -0.35
N THR A 28 -10.51 -1.10 -1.29
CA THR A 28 -10.65 -0.30 -2.53
C THR A 28 -10.99 1.15 -2.21
N ASN A 29 -11.89 1.40 -1.26
CA ASN A 29 -12.23 2.76 -0.83
C ASN A 29 -11.03 3.46 -0.20
N LYS A 30 -10.29 2.78 0.69
CA LYS A 30 -9.11 3.37 1.35
C LYS A 30 -8.00 3.69 0.36
N TYR A 31 -7.78 2.82 -0.63
CA TYR A 31 -6.80 3.05 -1.70
C TYR A 31 -7.23 4.17 -2.63
N HIS A 32 -8.49 4.21 -3.02
CA HIS A 32 -9.02 5.26 -3.88
C HIS A 32 -8.85 6.63 -3.23
N THR A 33 -9.20 6.76 -1.95
CA THR A 33 -8.99 8.00 -1.19
C THR A 33 -7.52 8.36 -1.11
N TYR A 34 -6.63 7.40 -0.86
CA TYR A 34 -5.18 7.65 -0.86
C TYR A 34 -4.68 8.17 -2.21
N VAL A 35 -5.06 7.53 -3.32
CA VAL A 35 -4.66 7.94 -4.68
C VAL A 35 -5.11 9.37 -4.98
N ARG A 36 -6.32 9.75 -4.54
CA ARG A 36 -6.81 11.12 -4.69
C ARG A 36 -5.97 12.12 -3.90
N VAL A 37 -5.65 11.82 -2.63
CA VAL A 37 -4.80 12.67 -1.79
C VAL A 37 -3.41 12.83 -2.41
N GLU A 38 -2.81 11.73 -2.86
CA GLU A 38 -1.51 11.72 -3.53
C GLU A 38 -1.52 12.63 -4.77
N GLN A 39 -2.54 12.52 -5.63
CA GLN A 39 -2.69 13.37 -6.80
C GLN A 39 -2.84 14.86 -6.44
N SER A 40 -3.67 15.17 -5.43
CA SER A 40 -3.85 16.54 -4.96
C SER A 40 -2.55 17.14 -4.41
N VAL A 41 -1.78 16.37 -3.65
CA VAL A 41 -0.48 16.82 -3.12
C VAL A 41 0.52 17.04 -4.26
N TYR A 42 0.62 16.14 -5.23
CA TYR A 42 1.49 16.35 -6.39
C TYR A 42 1.09 17.58 -7.21
N ALA A 43 -0.21 17.85 -7.38
CA ALA A 43 -0.66 19.06 -8.05
C ALA A 43 -0.23 20.33 -7.31
N LEU A 44 -0.39 20.36 -5.98
CA LEU A 44 0.06 21.47 -5.14
C LEU A 44 1.58 21.68 -5.21
N LEU A 45 2.36 20.61 -5.13
CA LEU A 45 3.82 20.68 -5.21
C LEU A 45 4.29 21.26 -6.54
N ARG A 46 3.68 20.85 -7.67
CA ARG A 46 4.01 21.42 -8.99
C ARG A 46 3.72 22.91 -9.08
N THR A 47 2.54 23.35 -8.62
CA THR A 47 2.17 24.78 -8.63
C THR A 47 3.13 25.58 -7.76
N ARG A 48 3.50 25.05 -6.59
CA ARG A 48 4.48 25.65 -5.70
C ARG A 48 5.85 25.76 -6.37
N ASP A 49 6.36 24.70 -6.97
CA ASP A 49 7.69 24.71 -7.61
C ASP A 49 7.74 25.72 -8.75
N MET A 50 6.65 25.85 -9.50
CA MET A 50 6.49 26.91 -10.51
C MET A 50 6.56 28.31 -9.89
N ALA A 51 5.85 28.54 -8.79
CA ALA A 51 5.87 29.83 -8.08
C ALA A 51 7.25 30.14 -7.48
N ILE A 52 7.92 29.14 -6.88
CA ILE A 52 9.27 29.27 -6.34
C ILE A 52 10.26 29.69 -7.43
N SER A 53 10.18 29.06 -8.62
CA SER A 53 11.04 29.43 -9.75
C SER A 53 10.89 30.91 -10.10
N ARG A 54 9.65 31.39 -10.24
CA ARG A 54 9.36 32.79 -10.55
C ARG A 54 9.80 33.74 -9.44
N TYR A 55 9.54 33.40 -8.18
CA TYR A 55 9.91 34.26 -7.04
C TYR A 55 11.41 34.42 -6.89
N ARG A 56 12.18 33.35 -7.16
CA ARG A 56 13.65 33.44 -7.20
C ARG A 56 14.16 34.38 -8.30
N GLU A 57 13.51 34.42 -9.46
CA GLU A 57 13.84 35.37 -10.54
C GLU A 57 13.70 36.84 -10.06
N TYR A 58 12.78 37.11 -9.14
CA TYR A 58 12.56 38.43 -8.55
C TYR A 58 13.32 38.67 -7.24
N GLY A 59 14.19 37.75 -6.80
CA GLY A 59 14.93 37.86 -5.54
C GLY A 59 14.05 37.76 -4.28
N ILE A 60 12.83 37.25 -4.41
CA ILE A 60 11.90 37.07 -3.29
C ILE A 60 12.30 35.80 -2.51
N PRO A 61 12.49 35.87 -1.18
CA PRO A 61 12.75 34.69 -0.35
C PRO A 61 11.63 33.66 -0.49
N VAL A 62 11.96 32.37 -0.51
CA VAL A 62 10.99 31.27 -0.72
C VAL A 62 10.94 30.27 0.43
N ASP A 63 11.68 30.49 1.52
CA ASP A 63 11.77 29.55 2.64
C ASP A 63 10.41 29.31 3.32
N TRP A 64 9.53 30.31 3.27
CA TRP A 64 8.15 30.24 3.77
C TRP A 64 7.22 29.36 2.90
N LEU A 65 7.62 29.01 1.67
CA LEU A 65 6.92 28.06 0.79
C LEU A 65 7.40 26.61 0.98
N SER A 66 8.36 26.36 1.88
CA SER A 66 8.93 25.02 2.10
C SER A 66 7.89 23.99 2.61
N ASP A 67 8.16 22.70 2.39
CA ASP A 67 7.26 21.56 2.71
C ASP A 67 7.02 21.29 4.21
N SER A 68 7.44 22.20 5.09
CA SER A 68 7.34 22.07 6.55
C SER A 68 5.90 22.21 7.08
N GLY A 69 4.94 22.61 6.23
CA GLY A 69 3.54 22.82 6.60
C GLY A 69 2.63 21.58 6.47
N VAL A 70 1.46 21.78 5.86
CA VAL A 70 0.38 20.77 5.76
C VAL A 70 0.82 19.52 4.98
N VAL A 71 1.67 19.68 3.95
CA VAL A 71 2.16 18.56 3.11
C VAL A 71 2.97 17.57 3.94
N GLY A 72 3.87 18.05 4.80
CA GLY A 72 4.63 17.19 5.71
C GLY A 72 3.72 16.37 6.64
N LYS A 73 2.67 17.01 7.21
CA LYS A 73 1.68 16.32 8.06
C LYS A 73 0.90 15.26 7.29
N ILE A 74 0.53 15.52 6.04
CA ILE A 74 -0.15 14.55 5.17
C ILE A 74 0.75 13.35 4.87
N LYS A 75 2.02 13.60 4.53
CA LYS A 75 3.01 12.53 4.30
C LYS A 75 3.18 11.65 5.54
N LEU A 76 3.35 12.26 6.73
CA LEU A 76 3.48 11.53 7.99
C LEU A 76 2.24 10.69 8.30
N ALA A 77 1.05 11.27 8.20
CA ALA A 77 -0.21 10.54 8.41
C ALA A 77 -0.36 9.37 7.42
N SER A 78 0.11 9.54 6.18
CA SER A 78 0.09 8.49 5.16
C SER A 78 1.01 7.31 5.53
N VAL A 79 2.21 7.59 6.05
CA VAL A 79 3.14 6.56 6.56
C VAL A 79 2.52 5.79 7.73
N GLN A 80 1.95 6.49 8.70
CA GLN A 80 1.24 5.85 9.83
C GLN A 80 0.06 4.97 9.36
N LEU A 81 -0.65 5.43 8.32
CA LEU A 81 -1.73 4.66 7.72
C LEU A 81 -1.23 3.39 7.03
N ALA A 82 -0.09 3.47 6.33
CA ALA A 82 0.58 2.33 5.73
C ALA A 82 1.01 1.32 6.78
N LYS A 83 1.64 1.76 7.87
CA LYS A 83 2.01 0.89 8.99
C LYS A 83 0.82 0.10 9.54
N LYS A 84 -0.27 0.80 9.89
CA LYS A 84 -1.50 0.14 10.40
C LYS A 84 -2.06 -0.86 9.39
N TYR A 85 -1.95 -0.54 8.11
CA TYR A 85 -2.43 -1.42 7.05
C TYR A 85 -1.53 -2.65 6.86
N MET A 86 -0.21 -2.50 6.86
CA MET A 86 0.75 -3.61 6.77
C MET A 86 0.59 -4.58 7.94
N ASN A 87 0.48 -4.08 9.17
CA ASN A 87 0.25 -4.92 10.36
C ASN A 87 -1.06 -5.71 10.26
N ARG A 88 -2.11 -5.08 9.74
CA ARG A 88 -3.39 -5.75 9.51
C ARG A 88 -3.24 -6.85 8.47
N VAL A 89 -2.59 -6.57 7.34
CA VAL A 89 -2.33 -7.59 6.32
C VAL A 89 -1.51 -8.74 6.91
N ALA A 90 -0.46 -8.45 7.66
CA ALA A 90 0.37 -9.48 8.30
C ALA A 90 -0.44 -10.38 9.24
N THR A 91 -1.37 -9.82 10.03
CA THR A 91 -2.26 -10.57 10.94
C THR A 91 -3.26 -11.43 10.17
N GLU A 92 -3.87 -10.89 9.11
CA GLU A 92 -4.81 -11.64 8.26
C GLU A 92 -4.10 -12.79 7.52
N LEU A 93 -2.84 -12.59 7.11
CA LEU A 93 -2.03 -13.64 6.49
C LEU A 93 -1.68 -14.78 7.45
N ASP A 94 -1.49 -14.49 8.74
CA ASP A 94 -1.27 -15.52 9.78
C ASP A 94 -2.57 -16.26 10.09
N ALA A 95 -3.70 -15.56 10.16
CA ALA A 95 -5.02 -16.16 10.34
C ALA A 95 -5.44 -17.07 9.17
N LEU A 96 -4.85 -16.88 7.99
CA LEU A 96 -5.06 -17.71 6.80
C LEU A 96 -4.08 -18.89 6.69
N GLN A 97 -3.07 -19.01 7.58
CA GLN A 97 -2.17 -20.16 7.59
C GLN A 97 -2.96 -21.47 7.85
N GLY A 98 -2.82 -22.46 6.97
CA GLY A 98 -3.47 -23.78 7.08
C GLY A 98 -4.79 -23.94 6.32
N THR A 99 -5.24 -22.95 5.54
CA THR A 99 -6.43 -23.07 4.67
C THR A 99 -6.00 -23.19 3.20
N GLU A 100 -6.65 -24.03 2.37
CA GLU A 100 -6.41 -24.17 0.90
C GLU A 100 -6.59 -22.88 0.06
N LYS A 101 -6.78 -21.71 0.69
CA LYS A 101 -6.98 -20.40 0.05
C LYS A 101 -5.65 -19.68 -0.24
N GLU A 102 -4.64 -20.44 -0.66
CA GLU A 102 -3.35 -19.97 -1.20
C GLU A 102 -3.46 -18.73 -2.13
N PRO A 103 -4.33 -18.71 -3.17
CA PRO A 103 -4.40 -17.56 -4.08
C PRO A 103 -4.88 -16.25 -3.43
N ASN A 104 -5.69 -16.34 -2.37
CA ASN A 104 -6.16 -15.15 -1.65
C ASN A 104 -5.05 -14.57 -0.77
N ARG A 105 -4.19 -15.45 -0.22
CA ARG A 105 -3.04 -15.07 0.60
C ARG A 105 -2.02 -14.29 -0.23
N GLU A 106 -1.66 -14.83 -1.39
CA GLU A 106 -0.72 -14.19 -2.32
C GLU A 106 -1.26 -12.84 -2.82
N PHE A 107 -2.54 -12.78 -3.20
CA PHE A 107 -3.16 -11.53 -3.64
C PHE A 107 -3.12 -10.45 -2.54
N LEU A 108 -3.54 -10.79 -1.32
CA LEU A 108 -3.56 -9.85 -0.20
C LEU A 108 -2.16 -9.33 0.14
N LEU A 109 -1.16 -10.20 0.07
CA LEU A 109 0.23 -9.88 0.31
C LEU A 109 0.80 -8.94 -0.78
N LEU A 110 0.57 -9.25 -2.06
CA LEU A 110 0.95 -8.39 -3.18
C LEU A 110 0.32 -7.00 -3.09
N GLN A 111 -0.97 -6.94 -2.74
CA GLN A 111 -1.67 -5.67 -2.54
C GLN A 111 -1.09 -4.86 -1.36
N GLY A 112 -0.76 -5.56 -0.27
CA GLY A 112 -0.05 -5.03 0.89
C GLY A 112 1.23 -4.30 0.52
N VAL A 113 2.13 -5.01 -0.17
CA VAL A 113 3.45 -4.50 -0.54
C VAL A 113 3.38 -3.40 -1.58
N ARG A 114 2.51 -3.52 -2.61
CA ARG A 114 2.34 -2.45 -3.62
C ARG A 114 1.94 -1.11 -3.01
N PHE A 115 1.11 -1.15 -1.98
CA PHE A 115 0.70 0.07 -1.28
C PHE A 115 1.75 0.64 -0.38
N ALA A 116 2.40 -0.21 0.41
CA ALA A 116 3.51 0.21 1.23
C ALA A 116 4.59 0.89 0.36
N PHE A 117 4.93 0.30 -0.79
CA PHE A 117 5.87 0.91 -1.74
C PHE A 117 5.38 2.26 -2.28
N ARG A 118 4.09 2.37 -2.64
CA ARG A 118 3.52 3.63 -3.13
C ARG A 118 3.57 4.74 -2.07
N VAL A 119 3.28 4.41 -0.81
CA VAL A 119 3.36 5.36 0.31
C VAL A 119 4.81 5.74 0.60
N HIS A 120 5.73 4.78 0.53
CA HIS A 120 7.15 5.03 0.70
C HIS A 120 7.68 6.04 -0.33
N GLN A 121 7.35 5.86 -1.62
CA GLN A 121 7.74 6.79 -2.68
C GLN A 121 7.11 8.19 -2.50
N PHE A 122 5.84 8.24 -2.09
CA PHE A 122 5.13 9.50 -1.87
C PHE A 122 5.68 10.30 -0.67
N ALA A 123 5.94 9.62 0.45
CA ALA A 123 6.45 10.24 1.66
C ALA A 123 7.95 10.55 1.56
N GLY A 124 8.68 9.90 0.65
CA GLY A 124 10.13 9.97 0.52
C GLY A 124 10.87 9.10 1.53
N GLY A 125 10.20 8.07 2.07
CA GLY A 125 10.78 7.18 3.07
C GLY A 125 9.77 6.68 4.12
N PHE A 126 10.24 5.78 4.96
CA PHE A 126 9.55 5.33 6.18
C PHE A 126 10.39 5.69 7.41
N ASP A 127 9.70 5.87 8.54
CA ASP A 127 10.33 5.87 9.86
C ASP A 127 10.71 4.43 10.26
N GLU A 128 11.55 4.31 11.30
CA GLU A 128 12.09 3.03 11.78
C GLU A 128 10.98 1.99 12.02
N GLU A 129 9.91 2.41 12.68
CA GLU A 129 8.80 1.51 13.00
C GLU A 129 8.01 1.05 11.77
N SER A 130 7.78 1.93 10.79
CA SER A 130 7.08 1.54 9.56
C SER A 130 7.97 0.73 8.62
N MET A 131 9.27 0.96 8.64
CA MET A 131 10.24 0.15 7.89
C MET A 131 10.28 -1.28 8.42
N LYS A 132 10.30 -1.46 9.74
CA LYS A 132 10.20 -2.78 10.37
C LYS A 132 8.93 -3.54 9.97
N ALA A 133 7.78 -2.86 9.98
CA ALA A 133 6.51 -3.45 9.54
C ALA A 133 6.52 -3.83 8.04
N PHE A 134 7.21 -3.07 7.21
CA PHE A 134 7.37 -3.38 5.79
C PHE A 134 8.26 -4.61 5.56
N GLU A 135 9.36 -4.73 6.29
CA GLU A 135 10.26 -5.89 6.23
C GLU A 135 9.60 -7.18 6.70
N GLU A 136 8.78 -7.11 7.75
CA GLU A 136 7.99 -8.24 8.22
C GLU A 136 7.00 -8.70 7.13
N LEU A 137 6.29 -7.76 6.51
CA LEU A 137 5.38 -8.06 5.42
C LEU A 137 6.12 -8.67 4.22
N ARG A 138 7.30 -8.15 3.87
CA ARG A 138 8.14 -8.66 2.78
C ARG A 138 8.66 -10.08 3.06
N SER A 139 9.07 -10.38 4.28
CA SER A 139 9.56 -11.70 4.67
C SER A 139 8.52 -12.79 4.43
N LYS A 140 7.23 -12.46 4.62
CA LYS A 140 6.11 -13.36 4.34
C LYS A 140 5.90 -13.66 2.84
N MET A 141 6.50 -12.88 1.92
CA MET A 141 6.54 -13.18 0.47
C MET A 141 7.58 -14.23 0.12
N CYS A 142 8.78 -14.12 0.68
CA CYS A 142 9.86 -15.08 0.42
C CYS A 142 9.50 -16.48 0.95
N THR A 143 8.81 -16.56 2.09
CA THR A 143 8.48 -17.84 2.72
C THR A 143 7.49 -18.67 1.89
N THR A 144 6.57 -18.04 1.15
CA THR A 144 5.63 -18.72 0.24
C THR A 144 6.25 -19.28 -1.03
N GLN A 145 7.48 -18.89 -1.39
CA GLN A 145 8.17 -19.42 -2.57
C GLN A 145 9.04 -20.65 -2.23
N THR A 146 9.17 -21.03 -0.96
CA THR A 146 9.99 -22.16 -0.49
C THR A 146 9.12 -23.30 0.06
N SER A 147 8.24 -23.84 -0.78
CA SER A 147 7.65 -25.17 -0.56
C SER A 147 7.58 -25.91 -1.87
N ALA A 148 8.74 -26.25 -2.44
CA ALA A 148 8.84 -27.29 -3.46
C ALA A 148 9.02 -28.66 -2.76
N PRO A 149 8.26 -29.70 -3.16
CA PRO A 149 8.28 -31.00 -2.52
C PRO A 149 9.62 -31.72 -2.75
N GLN A 150 10.21 -32.20 -1.65
CA GLN A 150 11.23 -33.25 -1.69
C GLN A 150 10.54 -34.53 -2.18
N ILE A 151 10.73 -34.86 -3.46
CA ILE A 151 10.39 -36.17 -4.00
C ILE A 151 11.65 -37.02 -3.86
N SER A 152 11.59 -38.02 -2.98
CA SER A 152 12.44 -39.21 -3.01
C SER A 152 11.60 -40.41 -3.40
#